data_AF-A0A509EFB1-F1
#
_entry.id   AF-A0A509EFB1-F1
#
_cell.length_a   1.000
_cell.length_b   1.000
_cell.length_c   1.000
_cell.angle_alpha   90.00
_cell.angle_beta   90.00
_cell.angle_gamma   90.00
#
_symmetry.space_group_name_H-M   'P 1'
#
loop_
_entity.id
_entity.type
_entity.pdbx_description
1 polymer ?
#
loop_
_entity_poly.entity_id
_entity_poly.type
_entity_poly.pdbx_seq_one_letter_code
_entity_poly.pdbx_strand_id
1 'polypeptide(L)'
;MQGIRASRAVSGLGLILACGGLGACNTSGPTVTGSIPGRKPAMVVSEAERDCLGRAMYFESNRTDPEGLLAVGTVVMNRLEAAAFPGGICEVVGQPRQFAPGVLTKPMRDKDLPKVADVADAVLAGERHPKVGSAMYFHTAGRRFPYNNMHYVAVAGGNAFYEKRKPGAPAPTTFAAAPAASKGEHIPDAPARDICTVAALGSGARQG
;
A
#
# COMPACT_ATOMS: atom_id res chain seq x y z
N MET A 1 12.09 -35.17 56.82
CA MET A 1 11.65 -34.08 57.71
C MET A 1 10.23 -33.71 57.32
N GLN A 2 9.30 -34.09 58.18
CA GLN A 2 7.86 -33.80 58.09
C GLN A 2 7.58 -32.33 58.38
N GLY A 3 6.51 -31.80 57.80
CA GLY A 3 6.02 -30.44 58.09
C GLY A 3 4.61 -30.22 57.57
N ILE A 4 3.64 -31.00 58.05
CA ILE A 4 2.20 -30.71 57.92
C ILE A 4 1.80 -29.81 59.10
N ARG A 5 1.18 -28.66 58.83
CA ARG A 5 0.22 -28.03 59.77
C ARG A 5 -0.95 -27.42 59.01
N ALA A 6 -2.12 -27.94 59.36
CA ALA A 6 -3.45 -27.47 58.98
C ALA A 6 -3.97 -26.43 59.98
N SER A 7 -4.91 -25.58 59.53
CA SER A 7 -6.02 -24.95 60.28
C SER A 7 -6.59 -23.81 59.41
N ARG A 8 -7.87 -23.42 59.38
CA ARG A 8 -9.15 -23.93 59.86
C ARG A 8 -10.23 -23.07 59.14
N ALA A 9 -11.41 -23.64 58.91
CA ALA A 9 -12.55 -23.04 58.23
C ALA A 9 -13.17 -21.83 58.94
N VAL A 10 -13.80 -20.92 58.19
CA VAL A 10 -15.07 -20.25 58.58
C VAL A 10 -15.93 -20.03 57.35
N SER A 11 -17.18 -20.48 57.45
CA SER A 11 -18.29 -20.26 56.53
C SER A 11 -18.88 -18.88 56.74
N GLY A 12 -19.09 -18.11 55.68
CA GLY A 12 -19.71 -16.78 55.72
C GLY A 12 -20.78 -16.68 54.64
N LEU A 13 -22.02 -16.96 55.04
CA LEU A 13 -23.23 -16.81 54.25
C LEU A 13 -23.53 -15.31 54.08
N GLY A 14 -23.51 -14.81 52.84
CA GLY A 14 -23.87 -13.44 52.49
C GLY A 14 -24.75 -13.42 51.26
N LEU A 15 -26.05 -13.62 51.48
CA LEU A 15 -27.13 -13.36 50.52
C LEU A 15 -27.36 -11.84 50.50
N ILE A 16 -27.48 -11.20 49.33
CA ILE A 16 -28.52 -10.18 49.03
C ILE A 16 -28.37 -9.54 47.64
N LEU A 17 -29.49 -9.66 46.93
CA LEU A 17 -30.14 -8.81 45.93
C LEU A 17 -29.55 -8.57 44.51
N ALA A 18 -30.41 -8.96 43.58
CA ALA A 18 -30.38 -8.72 42.14
C ALA A 18 -30.58 -7.25 41.75
N CYS A 19 -30.00 -6.88 40.61
CA CYS A 19 -30.60 -5.93 39.69
C CYS A 19 -30.58 -6.54 38.29
N GLY A 20 -31.77 -6.66 37.71
CA GLY A 20 -31.96 -7.05 36.33
C GLY A 20 -31.40 -5.99 35.38
N GLY A 21 -30.90 -6.48 34.25
CA GLY A 21 -30.53 -5.68 33.09
C GLY A 21 -30.67 -6.55 31.86
N LEU A 22 -31.89 -6.65 31.33
CA LEU A 22 -32.13 -7.02 29.94
C LEU A 22 -31.50 -5.92 29.07
N GLY A 23 -30.40 -6.26 28.43
CA GLY A 23 -29.63 -5.35 27.59
C GLY A 23 -28.64 -6.10 26.73
N ALA A 24 -29.11 -7.12 26.00
CA ALA A 24 -28.35 -7.73 24.94
C ALA A 24 -28.19 -6.73 23.78
N CYS A 25 -27.22 -5.83 23.89
CA CYS A 25 -26.64 -5.21 22.72
C CYS A 25 -25.73 -6.27 22.09
N ASN A 26 -26.32 -7.12 21.25
CA ASN A 26 -25.57 -7.80 20.19
C ASN A 26 -24.90 -6.69 19.37
N THR A 27 -23.68 -6.32 19.72
CA THR A 27 -22.79 -5.68 18.78
C THR A 27 -22.60 -6.71 17.69
N SER A 28 -23.32 -6.53 16.59
CA SER A 28 -22.98 -7.07 15.29
C SER A 28 -21.50 -6.75 15.09
N GLY A 29 -20.64 -7.73 15.39
CA GLY A 29 -19.26 -7.68 14.94
C GLY A 29 -19.28 -7.45 13.43
N PRO A 30 -18.32 -6.73 12.86
CA PRO A 30 -18.26 -6.56 11.43
C PRO A 30 -18.31 -7.96 10.82
N THR A 31 -19.35 -8.19 10.03
CA THR A 31 -19.46 -9.35 9.15
C THR A 31 -18.14 -9.45 8.41
N VAL A 32 -17.36 -10.47 8.75
CA VAL A 32 -16.17 -10.86 8.00
C VAL A 32 -16.67 -11.28 6.62
N THR A 33 -16.76 -10.30 5.71
CA THR A 33 -16.77 -10.55 4.28
C THR A 33 -15.49 -11.31 3.99
N GLY A 34 -15.67 -12.50 3.43
CA GLY A 34 -14.64 -13.52 3.33
C GLY A 34 -13.30 -13.00 2.84
N SER A 35 -12.24 -13.43 3.51
CA SER A 35 -10.88 -13.34 2.99
C SER A 35 -10.84 -14.09 1.67
N ILE A 36 -10.85 -13.37 0.54
CA ILE A 36 -10.46 -13.95 -0.73
C ILE A 36 -8.98 -14.37 -0.57
N PRO A 37 -8.65 -15.67 -0.63
CA PRO A 37 -7.26 -16.08 -0.58
C PRO A 37 -6.52 -15.46 -1.76
N GLY A 38 -5.57 -14.57 -1.48
CA GLY A 38 -4.69 -13.97 -2.49
C GLY A 38 -4.80 -12.46 -2.70
N ARG A 39 -5.77 -11.76 -2.07
CA ARG A 39 -5.77 -10.29 -2.12
C ARG A 39 -4.96 -9.72 -0.95
N LYS A 40 -3.81 -9.11 -1.23
CA LYS A 40 -3.08 -8.30 -0.24
C LYS A 40 -4.02 -7.20 0.29
N PRO A 41 -4.05 -6.94 1.61
CA PRO A 41 -4.88 -5.87 2.16
C PRO A 41 -4.51 -4.54 1.49
N ALA A 42 -5.50 -3.70 1.20
CA ALA A 42 -5.26 -2.37 0.67
C ALA A 42 -4.46 -1.58 1.70
N MET A 43 -3.18 -1.32 1.40
CA MET A 43 -2.29 -0.58 2.28
C MET A 43 -2.64 0.90 2.22
N VAL A 44 -2.86 1.51 3.39
CA VAL A 44 -2.85 2.97 3.53
C VAL A 44 -1.40 3.41 3.40
N VAL A 45 -1.08 4.16 2.35
CA VAL A 45 0.27 4.66 2.12
C VAL A 45 0.53 5.80 3.10
N SER A 46 1.53 5.63 3.97
CA SER A 46 1.96 6.68 4.90
C SER A 46 3.00 7.60 4.24
N GLU A 47 3.26 8.76 4.84
CA GLU A 47 4.36 9.64 4.42
C GLU A 47 5.73 8.94 4.42
N ALA A 48 5.95 7.98 5.33
CA ALA A 48 7.17 7.19 5.37
C ALA A 48 7.28 6.26 4.14
N GLU A 49 6.18 5.62 3.75
CA GLU A 49 6.12 4.77 2.55
C GLU A 49 6.37 5.58 1.28
N ARG A 50 5.79 6.79 1.22
CA ARG A 50 6.01 7.75 0.15
C ARG A 50 7.47 8.22 0.07
N ASP A 51 8.10 8.52 1.21
CA ASP A 51 9.52 8.88 1.25
C ASP A 51 10.42 7.73 0.79
N CYS A 52 10.19 6.49 1.26
CA CYS A 52 10.91 5.31 0.78
C CYS A 52 10.83 5.15 -0.75
N LEU A 53 9.63 5.35 -1.32
CA LEU A 53 9.41 5.32 -2.77
C LEU A 53 10.25 6.39 -3.48
N GLY A 54 10.10 7.66 -3.07
CA GLY A 54 10.81 8.78 -3.68
C GLY A 54 12.33 8.62 -3.62
N ARG A 55 12.85 8.10 -2.50
CA ARG A 55 14.27 7.83 -2.32
C ARG A 55 14.78 6.74 -3.26
N ALA A 56 14.04 5.64 -3.42
CA ALA A 56 14.37 4.61 -4.40
C ALA A 56 14.43 5.20 -5.81
N MET A 57 13.42 5.96 -6.22
CA MET A 57 13.39 6.64 -7.52
C MET A 57 14.63 7.53 -7.71
N TYR A 58 14.96 8.35 -6.71
CA TYR A 58 16.06 9.31 -6.76
C TYR A 58 17.46 8.67 -6.82
N PHE A 59 17.69 7.57 -6.11
CA PHE A 59 19.01 6.94 -6.06
C PHE A 59 19.24 5.91 -7.16
N GLU A 60 18.18 5.31 -7.72
CA GLU A 60 18.31 4.31 -8.78
C GLU A 60 18.26 4.87 -10.20
N SER A 61 17.77 6.09 -10.40
CA SER A 61 17.63 6.68 -11.73
C SER A 61 18.52 7.91 -11.93
N ASN A 62 18.64 8.34 -13.18
CA ASN A 62 19.15 9.67 -13.47
C ASN A 62 18.16 10.73 -12.97
N ARG A 63 18.53 11.39 -11.87
CA ARG A 63 17.74 12.41 -11.15
C ARG A 63 17.23 13.56 -12.01
N THR A 64 17.82 13.82 -13.18
CA THR A 64 17.34 14.88 -14.09
C THR A 64 16.18 14.44 -14.96
N ASP A 65 15.96 13.14 -15.12
CA ASP A 65 15.00 12.52 -16.04
C ASP A 65 13.73 12.03 -15.30
N PRO A 66 12.57 12.69 -15.47
CA PRO A 66 11.31 12.27 -14.85
C PRO A 66 10.86 10.87 -15.30
N GLU A 67 11.10 10.49 -16.56
CA GLU A 67 10.76 9.16 -17.07
C GLU A 67 11.57 8.09 -16.33
N GLY A 68 12.83 8.39 -16.00
CA GLY A 68 13.69 7.55 -15.17
C GLY A 68 13.15 7.33 -13.77
N LEU A 69 12.67 8.39 -13.12
CA LEU A 69 12.02 8.32 -11.81
C LEU A 69 10.76 7.45 -11.87
N LEU A 70 9.88 7.73 -12.85
CA LEU A 70 8.64 6.99 -13.04
C LEU A 70 8.88 5.51 -13.34
N ALA A 71 9.92 5.19 -14.12
CA ALA A 71 10.30 3.82 -14.46
C ALA A 71 10.76 3.01 -13.24
N VAL A 72 11.56 3.61 -12.35
CA VAL A 72 11.95 2.95 -11.09
C VAL A 72 10.74 2.81 -10.16
N GLY A 73 9.91 3.84 -10.03
CA GLY A 73 8.69 3.78 -9.21
C GLY A 73 7.76 2.66 -9.67
N THR A 74 7.62 2.48 -10.98
CA THR A 74 6.88 1.36 -11.60
C THR A 74 7.41 0.00 -11.13
N VAL A 75 8.74 -0.20 -11.13
CA VAL A 75 9.36 -1.44 -10.65
C VAL A 75 9.05 -1.70 -9.17
N VAL A 76 9.13 -0.66 -8.33
CA VAL A 76 8.83 -0.77 -6.89
C VAL A 76 7.40 -1.23 -6.68
N MET A 77 6.45 -0.64 -7.41
CA MET A 77 5.03 -1.02 -7.34
C MET A 77 4.78 -2.44 -7.90
N ASN A 78 5.44 -2.82 -9.00
CA ASN A 78 5.37 -4.17 -9.54
C ASN A 78 5.85 -5.22 -8.51
N ARG A 79 6.93 -4.91 -7.79
CA ARG A 79 7.43 -5.77 -6.71
C ARG A 79 6.43 -5.83 -5.55
N LEU A 80 5.91 -4.69 -5.11
CA LEU A 80 4.90 -4.62 -4.05
C LEU A 80 3.66 -5.47 -4.38
N GLU A 81 3.25 -5.52 -5.65
CA GLU A 81 2.12 -6.33 -6.08
C GLU A 81 2.45 -7.84 -6.15
N ALA A 82 3.71 -8.20 -6.44
CA ALA A 82 4.13 -9.59 -6.56
C ALA A 82 4.16 -10.34 -5.21
N ALA A 83 3.73 -11.61 -5.21
CA ALA A 83 3.67 -12.45 -4.01
C ALA A 83 5.03 -12.63 -3.30
N ALA A 84 6.14 -12.45 -4.03
CA ALA A 84 7.50 -12.56 -3.50
C ALA A 84 7.90 -11.42 -2.54
N PHE A 85 7.11 -10.34 -2.47
CA PHE A 85 7.38 -9.19 -1.61
C PHE A 85 6.17 -8.94 -0.70
N PRO A 86 6.09 -9.60 0.47
CA PRO A 86 5.11 -9.23 1.49
C PRO A 86 5.46 -7.84 2.07
N GLY A 87 4.45 -7.13 2.58
CA GLY A 87 4.65 -5.86 3.29
C GLY A 87 4.43 -4.60 2.47
N GLY A 88 5.17 -3.53 2.81
CA GLY A 88 5.04 -2.18 2.25
C GLY A 88 6.14 -1.80 1.26
N ILE A 89 6.06 -0.58 0.72
CA ILE A 89 7.06 0.01 -0.17
C ILE A 89 8.42 0.11 0.54
N CYS A 90 8.45 0.55 1.80
CA CYS A 90 9.70 0.62 2.57
C CYS A 90 10.35 -0.76 2.73
N GLU A 91 9.57 -1.83 2.86
CA GLU A 91 10.10 -3.20 2.95
C GLU A 91 10.71 -3.65 1.62
N VAL A 92 10.06 -3.35 0.49
CA VAL A 92 10.59 -3.59 -0.86
C VAL A 92 11.91 -2.84 -1.06
N VAL A 93 11.96 -1.55 -0.71
CA VAL A 93 13.13 -0.68 -0.90
C VAL A 93 14.26 -1.04 0.07
N GLY A 94 13.93 -1.47 1.28
CA GLY A 94 14.88 -1.84 2.33
C GLY A 94 15.55 -3.21 2.13
N GLN A 95 15.14 -4.01 1.14
CA GLN A 95 15.72 -5.32 0.92
C GLN A 95 17.23 -5.24 0.64
N PRO A 96 18.03 -6.13 1.26
CA PRO A 96 19.49 -6.05 1.16
C PRO A 96 19.96 -6.23 -0.28
N ARG A 97 20.83 -5.32 -0.73
CA ARG A 97 21.49 -5.33 -2.04
C ARG A 97 20.54 -5.30 -3.25
N GLN A 98 19.29 -4.85 -3.06
CA GLN A 98 18.34 -4.66 -4.16
C GLN A 98 18.36 -3.24 -4.75
N PHE A 99 18.74 -2.28 -3.93
CA PHE A 99 18.84 -0.85 -4.21
C PHE A 99 20.22 -0.32 -3.77
N ALA A 100 20.52 0.92 -4.13
CA ALA A 100 21.78 1.59 -3.92
C ALA A 100 22.16 1.61 -2.43
N PRO A 101 23.45 1.46 -2.09
CA PRO A 101 23.88 1.54 -0.71
C PRO A 101 23.47 2.87 -0.07
N GLY A 102 22.74 2.81 1.03
CA GLY A 102 22.21 3.97 1.73
C GLY A 102 20.97 4.60 1.08
N VAL A 103 20.21 3.86 0.26
CA VAL A 103 18.95 4.36 -0.34
C VAL A 103 17.99 4.94 0.70
N LEU A 104 17.93 4.38 1.91
CA LEU A 104 17.08 4.88 3.02
C LEU A 104 17.78 5.88 3.97
N THR A 105 19.09 6.10 3.84
CA THR A 105 19.85 6.93 4.80
C THR A 105 20.55 8.15 4.19
N LYS A 106 20.94 8.11 2.91
CA LYS A 106 21.66 9.21 2.25
C LYS A 106 20.74 10.42 2.00
N PRO A 107 21.20 11.66 2.20
CA PRO A 107 20.37 12.82 1.91
C PRO A 107 20.11 12.96 0.39
N MET A 108 18.89 13.36 0.04
CA MET A 108 18.58 13.85 -1.30
C MET A 108 18.98 15.33 -1.39
N ARG A 109 19.15 15.87 -2.61
CA ARG A 109 19.44 17.30 -2.78
C ARG A 109 18.13 18.08 -2.71
N ASP A 110 18.10 19.17 -1.95
CA ASP A 110 16.90 20.00 -1.74
C ASP A 110 16.24 20.43 -3.05
N LYS A 111 17.05 20.84 -4.03
CA LYS A 111 16.58 21.28 -5.35
C LYS A 111 15.82 20.20 -6.16
N ASP A 112 16.03 18.93 -5.84
CA ASP A 112 15.38 17.81 -6.54
C ASP A 112 14.15 17.29 -5.77
N LEU A 113 13.98 17.67 -4.49
CA LEU A 113 12.90 17.17 -3.63
C LEU A 113 11.50 17.39 -4.21
N PRO A 114 11.13 18.59 -4.72
CA PRO A 114 9.77 18.81 -5.24
C PRO A 114 9.46 17.85 -6.40
N LYS A 115 10.39 17.71 -7.33
CA LYS A 115 10.21 16.82 -8.49
C LYS A 115 10.10 15.35 -8.09
N VAL A 116 10.92 14.90 -7.13
CA VAL A 116 10.85 13.52 -6.65
C VAL A 116 9.51 13.26 -5.97
N ALA A 117 9.05 14.23 -5.16
CA ALA A 117 7.73 14.21 -4.53
C ALA A 117 6.60 14.11 -5.56
N ASP A 118 6.60 14.98 -6.58
CA ASP A 118 5.57 15.01 -7.63
C ASP A 118 5.47 13.67 -8.38
N VAL A 119 6.60 13.08 -8.77
CA VAL A 119 6.58 11.79 -9.47
C VAL A 119 6.21 10.65 -8.51
N ALA A 120 6.61 10.72 -7.24
CA ALA A 120 6.20 9.72 -6.25
C ALA A 120 4.68 9.75 -6.06
N ASP A 121 4.07 10.94 -5.97
CA ASP A 121 2.62 11.10 -5.91
C ASP A 121 1.92 10.53 -7.14
N ALA A 122 2.47 10.79 -8.33
CA ALA A 122 1.94 10.22 -9.57
C ALA A 122 1.96 8.69 -9.55
N VAL A 123 3.06 8.08 -9.11
CA VAL A 123 3.18 6.62 -8.96
C VAL A 123 2.18 6.08 -7.94
N LEU A 124 2.02 6.75 -6.80
CA LEU A 124 1.05 6.35 -5.78
C LEU A 124 -0.39 6.50 -6.25
N ALA A 125 -0.67 7.49 -7.11
CA ALA A 125 -1.95 7.67 -7.79
C ALA A 125 -2.22 6.64 -8.92
N GLY A 126 -1.24 5.76 -9.20
CA GLY A 126 -1.39 4.68 -10.17
C GLY A 126 -0.71 4.94 -11.52
N GLU A 127 0.02 6.04 -11.68
CA GLU A 127 0.80 6.29 -12.89
C GLU A 127 1.93 5.26 -13.02
N ARG A 128 2.16 4.79 -14.24
CA ARG A 128 3.19 3.78 -14.56
C ARG A 128 3.89 4.14 -15.85
N HIS A 129 5.18 3.84 -15.93
CA HIS A 129 5.96 4.09 -17.14
C HIS A 129 5.48 3.15 -18.27
N PRO A 130 5.10 3.69 -19.44
CA PRO A 130 4.33 2.95 -20.46
C PRO A 130 5.07 1.75 -21.06
N LYS A 131 6.41 1.79 -21.06
CA LYS A 131 7.26 0.72 -21.64
C LYS A 131 7.81 -0.26 -20.61
N VAL A 132 7.75 0.05 -19.31
CA VAL A 132 8.33 -0.82 -18.26
C VAL A 132 7.44 -2.05 -18.05
N GLY A 133 6.12 -1.91 -18.24
CA GLY A 133 5.18 -3.03 -18.10
C GLY A 133 5.31 -3.70 -16.74
N SER A 134 5.41 -5.03 -16.72
CA SER A 134 5.54 -5.84 -15.50
C SER A 134 6.99 -6.07 -15.05
N ALA A 135 7.99 -5.39 -15.64
CA ALA A 135 9.38 -5.59 -15.25
C ALA A 135 9.59 -5.29 -13.77
N MET A 136 10.28 -6.21 -13.09
CA MET A 136 10.62 -6.11 -11.66
C MET A 136 12.12 -5.91 -11.45
N TYR A 137 12.90 -5.89 -12.52
CA TYR A 137 14.36 -5.87 -12.48
C TYR A 137 14.90 -4.84 -13.46
N PHE A 138 16.04 -4.27 -13.11
CA PHE A 138 16.78 -3.35 -13.96
C PHE A 138 18.26 -3.39 -13.59
N HIS A 139 19.08 -2.84 -14.48
CA HIS A 139 20.47 -2.52 -14.21
C HIS A 139 20.89 -1.32 -15.05
N THR A 140 22.08 -0.78 -14.79
CA THR A 140 22.65 0.29 -15.63
C THR A 140 22.63 -0.10 -17.10
N ALA A 141 22.11 0.77 -17.96
CA ALA A 141 22.08 0.55 -19.39
C ALA A 141 23.50 0.36 -19.95
N GLY A 142 23.63 -0.46 -21.00
CA GLY A 142 24.92 -0.78 -21.62
C GLY A 142 25.73 -1.88 -20.93
N ARG A 143 25.39 -2.28 -19.69
CA ARG A 143 25.97 -3.48 -19.08
C ARG A 143 25.37 -4.75 -19.70
N ARG A 144 26.19 -5.78 -19.87
CA ARG A 144 25.78 -7.10 -20.36
C ARG A 144 26.07 -8.15 -19.31
N PHE A 145 25.12 -9.05 -19.11
CA PHE A 145 25.24 -10.19 -18.20
C PHE A 145 25.02 -11.50 -18.97
N PRO A 146 25.75 -12.58 -18.64
CA PRO A 146 25.68 -13.84 -19.38
C PRO A 146 24.49 -14.70 -18.95
N TYR A 147 23.30 -14.11 -18.78
CA TYR A 147 22.08 -14.82 -18.42
C TYR A 147 21.11 -14.83 -19.60
N ASN A 148 20.54 -16.00 -19.88
CA ASN A 148 19.58 -16.21 -20.97
C ASN A 148 18.12 -16.03 -20.54
N ASN A 149 17.88 -15.60 -19.30
CA ASN A 149 16.55 -15.44 -18.70
C ASN A 149 16.12 -13.97 -18.56
N MET A 150 16.89 -13.02 -19.11
CA MET A 150 16.62 -11.58 -19.01
C MET A 150 15.95 -11.08 -20.29
N HIS A 151 14.68 -10.69 -20.20
CA HIS A 151 13.92 -10.14 -21.32
C HIS A 151 13.74 -8.64 -21.16
N TYR A 152 14.53 -7.86 -21.91
CA TYR A 152 14.49 -6.40 -21.85
C TYR A 152 13.21 -5.84 -22.47
N VAL A 153 12.64 -4.84 -21.80
CA VAL A 153 11.37 -4.20 -22.20
C VAL A 153 11.50 -2.69 -22.41
N ALA A 154 12.41 -2.04 -21.69
CA ALA A 154 12.60 -0.58 -21.78
C ALA A 154 14.02 -0.16 -21.39
N VAL A 155 14.38 1.04 -21.86
CA VAL A 155 15.54 1.80 -21.37
C VAL A 155 15.05 3.20 -21.00
N ALA A 156 15.30 3.63 -19.76
CA ALA A 156 14.88 4.93 -19.22
C ALA A 156 15.76 5.30 -18.02
N GLY A 157 16.01 6.59 -17.77
CA GLY A 157 16.75 7.03 -16.58
C GLY A 157 18.16 6.47 -16.42
N GLY A 158 18.82 6.05 -17.51
CA GLY A 158 20.12 5.38 -17.47
C GLY A 158 20.09 3.88 -17.14
N ASN A 159 18.91 3.27 -17.06
CA ASN A 159 18.71 1.86 -16.76
C ASN A 159 18.07 1.09 -17.92
N ALA A 160 18.37 -0.20 -18.00
CA ALA A 160 17.66 -1.17 -18.83
C ALA A 160 16.78 -2.04 -17.93
N PHE A 161 15.49 -2.08 -18.22
CA PHE A 161 14.45 -2.80 -17.47
C PHE A 161 14.14 -4.13 -18.13
N TYR A 162 13.94 -5.17 -17.32
CA TYR A 162 13.71 -6.52 -17.82
C TYR A 162 12.86 -7.38 -16.89
N GLU A 163 12.23 -8.39 -17.49
CA GLU A 163 11.62 -9.50 -16.78
C GLU A 163 12.57 -10.68 -16.70
N LYS A 164 12.52 -11.41 -15.58
CA LYS A 164 13.14 -12.74 -15.48
C LYS A 164 12.11 -13.78 -15.89
N ARG A 165 12.41 -14.57 -16.91
CA ARG A 165 11.52 -15.68 -17.36
C ARG A 165 12.25 -17.00 -17.36
N LYS A 166 11.54 -18.11 -17.34
CA LYS A 166 12.17 -19.42 -17.59
C LYS A 166 12.77 -19.40 -19.00
N PRO A 167 13.99 -19.94 -19.22
CA PRO A 167 14.56 -20.05 -20.56
C PRO A 167 13.56 -20.73 -21.50
N GLY A 168 13.26 -20.09 -22.64
CA GLY A 168 12.30 -20.60 -23.63
C GLY A 168 10.82 -20.24 -23.39
N ALA A 169 10.51 -19.44 -22.36
CA ALA A 169 9.15 -18.95 -22.18
C ALA A 169 8.76 -17.97 -23.30
N PRO A 170 7.52 -18.04 -23.85
CA PRO A 170 7.05 -17.13 -24.88
C PRO A 170 7.03 -15.68 -24.38
N ALA A 171 7.13 -14.73 -25.32
CA ALA A 171 6.93 -13.31 -25.00
C ALA A 171 5.51 -13.09 -24.46
N PRO A 172 5.30 -12.21 -23.46
CA PRO A 172 3.99 -11.89 -22.95
C PRO A 172 3.20 -11.28 -24.09
N THR A 173 2.00 -11.82 -24.28
CA THR A 173 0.99 -11.27 -25.15
C THR A 173 0.66 -9.87 -24.63
N THR A 174 1.17 -8.84 -25.31
CA THR A 174 0.79 -7.41 -25.21
C THR A 174 0.32 -6.94 -23.84
N PHE A 175 1.16 -6.16 -23.16
CA PHE A 175 0.79 -5.38 -21.98
C PHE A 175 -0.44 -4.52 -22.30
N ALA A 176 -1.62 -4.97 -21.87
CA ALA A 176 -2.67 -4.04 -21.54
C ALA A 176 -2.08 -3.14 -20.46
N ALA A 177 -1.86 -1.87 -20.79
CA ALA A 177 -1.65 -0.85 -19.79
C ALA A 177 -2.70 -1.10 -18.69
N ALA A 178 -2.27 -1.16 -17.43
CA ALA A 178 -3.21 -1.05 -16.32
C ALA A 178 -4.19 0.09 -16.69
N PRO A 179 -5.51 -0.10 -16.56
CA PRO A 179 -6.45 0.93 -16.99
C PRO A 179 -6.00 2.21 -16.30
N ALA A 180 -5.70 3.24 -17.11
CA ALA A 180 -5.32 4.54 -16.59
C ALA A 180 -6.29 4.86 -15.47
N ALA A 181 -5.77 5.05 -14.25
CA ALA A 181 -6.57 5.51 -13.13
C ALA A 181 -7.37 6.70 -13.66
N SER A 182 -8.69 6.54 -13.73
CA SER A 182 -9.57 7.60 -14.18
C SER A 182 -9.23 8.82 -13.34
N LYS A 183 -8.86 9.93 -13.99
CA LYS A 183 -8.83 11.24 -13.36
C LYS A 183 -10.05 11.31 -12.44
N GLY A 184 -9.82 11.53 -11.14
CA GLY A 184 -10.91 11.82 -10.22
C GLY A 184 -11.69 12.97 -10.82
N GLU A 185 -12.93 12.68 -11.22
CA GLU A 185 -13.89 13.69 -11.64
C GLU A 185 -13.98 14.70 -10.50
N HIS A 186 -13.63 15.94 -10.81
CA HIS A 186 -13.75 17.05 -9.89
C HIS A 186 -15.24 17.23 -9.58
N ILE A 187 -15.68 16.76 -8.41
CA ILE A 187 -17.01 17.06 -7.91
C ILE A 187 -17.01 18.56 -7.56
N PRO A 188 -17.75 19.43 -8.25
CA PRO A 188 -17.89 20.80 -7.81
C PRO A 188 -18.56 20.80 -6.44
N ASP A 189 -17.91 21.48 -5.50
CA ASP A 189 -18.33 21.70 -4.12
C ASP A 189 -19.74 22.30 -4.10
N ALA A 190 -20.75 21.46 -3.89
CA ALA A 190 -22.11 21.89 -3.66
C ALA A 190 -22.26 22.19 -2.17
N PRO A 191 -22.74 23.38 -1.76
CA PRO A 191 -22.82 23.71 -0.35
C PRO A 191 -23.75 22.72 0.37
N ALA A 192 -23.22 22.14 1.45
CA ALA A 192 -23.92 21.21 2.33
C ALA A 192 -25.31 21.76 2.69
N ARG A 193 -26.37 21.09 2.22
CA ARG A 193 -27.74 21.41 2.63
C ARG A 193 -27.94 20.81 4.02
N ASP A 194 -28.16 21.70 4.97
CA ASP A 194 -28.42 21.44 6.38
C ASP A 194 -29.60 20.46 6.55
N ILE A 195 -29.30 19.23 6.96
CA ILE A 195 -30.26 18.12 7.05
C ILE A 195 -31.09 18.17 8.34
N CYS A 196 -30.93 19.20 9.18
CA CYS A 196 -31.62 19.31 10.46
C CYS A 196 -33.02 19.94 10.41
N THR A 197 -33.49 20.47 9.27
CA THR A 197 -34.79 21.20 9.22
C THR A 197 -36.02 20.34 8.87
N VAL A 198 -35.88 19.04 8.59
CA VAL A 198 -37.03 18.22 8.15
C VAL A 198 -37.85 17.62 9.31
N ALA A 199 -37.46 17.84 10.57
CA ALA A 199 -38.16 17.25 11.73
C ALA A 199 -39.34 18.08 12.28
N ALA A 200 -39.70 19.23 11.70
CA ALA A 200 -40.66 20.17 12.32
C ALA A 200 -42.05 20.30 11.67
N LEU A 201 -42.44 19.46 10.70
CA LEU A 201 -43.75 19.58 10.01
C LEU A 201 -44.69 18.37 10.16
N GLY A 202 -44.42 17.48 11.13
CA GLY A 202 -45.17 16.24 11.32
C GLY A 202 -46.02 16.16 12.60
N SER A 203 -46.71 17.22 13.02
CA SER A 203 -47.76 17.11 14.05
C SER A 203 -48.76 18.26 13.95
N GLY A 204 -49.88 18.00 13.28
CA GLY A 204 -51.02 18.91 13.25
C GLY A 204 -52.22 18.32 12.51
N ALA A 205 -53.32 18.14 13.25
CA ALA A 205 -54.71 18.01 12.79
C ALA A 205 -55.23 16.63 12.33
N ARG A 206 -55.90 15.93 13.26
CA ARG A 206 -57.20 15.25 13.05
C ARG A 206 -58.00 15.24 14.36
N GLN A 207 -58.91 16.19 14.50
CA GLN A 207 -60.14 16.08 15.28
C GLN A 207 -61.22 16.88 14.54
N GLY A 208 -62.34 16.22 14.25
CA GLY A 208 -63.45 16.70 13.44
C GLY A 208 -64.23 15.50 12.92
#